data_AF-A0A6L7NG94-F1
#
_entry.id   AF-A0A6L7NG94-F1
#
_cell.length_a   1.000
_cell.length_b   1.000
_cell.length_c   1.000
_cell.angle_alpha   90.00
_cell.angle_beta   90.00
_cell.angle_gamma   90.00
#
_symmetry.space_group_name_H-M   'P 1'
#
loop_
_entity.id
_entity.type
_entity.pdbx_description
1 polymer ?
#
loop_
_entity_poly.entity_id
_entity_poly.type
_entity_poly.pdbx_seq_one_letter_code
_entity_poly.pdbx_strand_id
1 'polypeptide(L)'
;MSYIVDRMSRSKLPTVVALAALLIATWMDWQWVWGVFFLYWAVLGIMTGQAFVVRTVDQDESPLLFWLISVTWLVVAALSVFYDLFPETARLWLG
;
A
#
# COMPACT_ATOMS: atom_id res chain seq x y z
N MET A 1 10.95 33.36 23.84
CA MET A 1 10.05 33.34 22.68
C MET A 1 10.88 32.92 21.46
N SER A 2 10.89 31.73 20.87
CA SER A 2 10.25 30.43 21.08
C SER A 2 11.16 29.40 20.38
N TYR A 3 11.99 28.66 21.14
CA TYR A 3 12.74 27.50 20.63
C TYR A 3 11.82 26.30 20.31
N ILE A 4 10.50 26.48 20.39
CA ILE A 4 9.47 25.45 20.20
C ILE A 4 9.08 25.36 18.71
N VAL A 5 9.35 26.38 17.90
CA VAL A 5 8.93 26.42 16.49
C VAL A 5 9.90 25.68 15.54
N ASP A 6 11.16 25.45 15.96
CA ASP A 6 12.18 24.75 15.16
C ASP A 6 12.24 23.23 15.42
N ARG A 7 11.09 22.63 15.80
CA ARG A 7 10.94 21.18 15.98
C ARG A 7 9.77 20.61 15.19
N MET A 8 9.35 21.28 14.12
CA MET A 8 8.60 20.60 13.05
C MET A 8 9.59 19.75 12.25
N SER A 9 10.03 18.66 12.89
CA SER A 9 10.87 17.59 12.37
C SER A 9 10.49 17.23 10.94
N ARG A 10 11.47 17.02 10.04
CA ARG A 10 11.36 16.23 8.78
C ARG A 10 9.95 15.72 8.54
N SER A 11 9.13 16.56 7.91
CA SER A 11 7.67 16.59 8.11
C SER A 11 7.04 15.21 7.87
N LYS A 12 6.18 14.75 8.79
CA LYS A 12 5.25 13.61 8.57
C LYS A 12 4.21 13.89 7.47
N LEU A 13 4.31 15.04 6.81
CA LEU A 13 3.43 15.53 5.76
C LEU A 13 3.24 14.51 4.63
N PRO A 14 4.27 13.83 4.08
CA PRO A 14 4.05 12.84 3.02
C PRO A 14 3.16 11.68 3.49
N THR A 15 3.31 11.23 4.74
CA THR A 15 2.46 10.19 5.33
C THR A 15 1.02 10.67 5.52
N VAL A 16 0.83 11.91 5.98
CA VAL A 16 -0.52 12.49 6.14
C VAL A 16 -1.20 12.66 4.78
N VAL A 17 -0.47 13.12 3.76
CA VAL A 17 -0.97 13.28 2.39
C VAL A 17 -1.33 11.92 1.78
N ALA A 18 -0.45 10.93 1.94
CA ALA A 18 -0.71 9.54 1.51
C ALA A 18 -1.98 8.99 2.16
N LEU A 19 -2.14 9.19 3.48
CA LEU A 19 -3.32 8.73 4.21
C LEU A 19 -4.60 9.44 3.73
N ALA A 20 -4.56 10.76 3.55
CA ALA A 20 -5.69 11.52 3.02
C ALA A 20 -6.07 11.05 1.60
N ALA A 21 -5.08 10.79 0.74
CA ALA A 21 -5.31 10.27 -0.61
C ALA A 21 -5.98 8.88 -0.57
N LEU A 22 -5.55 7.98 0.31
CA LEU A 22 -6.17 6.66 0.49
C LEU A 22 -7.63 6.78 0.98
N LEU A 23 -7.92 7.69 1.92
CA LEU A 23 -9.28 7.91 2.40
C LEU A 23 -10.19 8.47 1.31
N ILE A 24 -9.72 9.44 0.53
CA ILE A 24 -10.48 10.02 -0.60
C ILE A 24 -10.69 8.96 -1.68
N ALA A 25 -9.65 8.19 -2.02
CA ALA A 25 -9.75 7.11 -2.99
C ALA A 25 -10.78 6.06 -2.56
N THR A 26 -10.80 5.68 -1.28
CA THR A 26 -11.79 4.75 -0.73
C THR A 26 -13.21 5.32 -0.83
N TRP A 27 -13.39 6.60 -0.53
CA TRP A 27 -14.69 7.26 -0.63
C TRP A 27 -15.21 7.34 -2.08
N MET A 28 -14.30 7.49 -3.05
CA MET A 28 -14.62 7.59 -4.47
C MET A 28 -14.56 6.26 -5.22
N ASP A 29 -14.35 5.14 -4.51
CA ASP A 29 -14.18 3.79 -5.06
C ASP A 29 -13.02 3.68 -6.09
N TRP A 30 -11.96 4.46 -5.92
CA TRP A 30 -10.75 4.43 -6.76
C TRP A 30 -9.79 3.34 -6.28
N GLN A 31 -10.04 2.11 -6.71
CA GLN A 31 -9.24 0.95 -6.34
C GLN A 31 -7.79 1.04 -6.87
N TRP A 32 -7.55 1.67 -8.02
CA TRP A 32 -6.23 1.80 -8.62
C TRP A 32 -5.24 2.53 -7.70
N VAL A 33 -5.71 3.48 -6.88
CA VAL A 33 -4.87 4.20 -5.90
C VAL A 33 -4.38 3.24 -4.82
N TRP A 34 -5.25 2.37 -4.31
CA TRP A 34 -4.86 1.29 -3.42
C TRP A 34 -3.86 0.35 -4.09
N GLY A 35 -4.08 0.05 -5.37
CA GLY A 35 -3.17 -0.80 -6.15
C GLY A 35 -1.74 -0.23 -6.20
N VAL A 36 -1.58 1.07 -6.43
CA VAL A 36 -0.28 1.76 -6.39
C VAL A 36 0.37 1.66 -5.01
N PHE A 37 -0.39 1.79 -3.93
CA PHE A 37 0.12 1.67 -2.57
C PHE A 37 0.54 0.24 -2.21
N PHE A 38 -0.24 -0.77 -2.59
CA PHE A 38 0.15 -2.17 -2.39
C PHE A 38 1.43 -2.50 -3.16
N LEU A 39 1.56 -2.00 -4.39
CA LEU A 39 2.79 -2.15 -5.16
C LEU A 39 3.98 -1.45 -4.47
N TYR A 40 3.78 -0.23 -3.98
CA TYR A 40 4.79 0.49 -3.21
C TYR A 40 5.25 -0.28 -1.97
N TRP A 41 4.32 -0.86 -1.21
CA TRP A 41 4.67 -1.68 -0.05
C TRP A 41 5.36 -3.00 -0.42
N ALA A 42 4.95 -3.66 -1.51
CA ALA A 42 5.63 -4.84 -2.01
C ALA A 42 7.08 -4.53 -2.39
N VAL A 43 7.30 -3.46 -3.16
CA VAL A 43 8.64 -3.04 -3.59
C VAL A 43 9.51 -2.67 -2.40
N LEU A 44 8.99 -1.85 -1.48
CA LEU A 44 9.73 -1.50 -0.27
C LEU A 44 10.08 -2.74 0.54
N GLY A 45 9.13 -3.64 0.76
CA GLY A 45 9.36 -4.85 1.56
C GLY A 45 10.40 -5.78 0.94
N ILE A 46 10.42 -5.90 -0.39
CA ILE A 46 11.45 -6.62 -1.13
C ILE A 46 12.82 -5.94 -0.99
N MET A 47 12.87 -4.60 -1.04
CA MET A 47 14.13 -3.86 -0.87
C MET A 47 14.68 -3.93 0.55
N THR A 48 13.81 -3.95 1.57
CA THR A 48 14.21 -3.99 2.98
C THR A 48 14.36 -5.40 3.54
N GLY A 49 13.90 -6.43 2.81
CA GLY A 49 13.82 -7.80 3.31
C GLY A 49 12.77 -7.98 4.41
N GLN A 50 11.81 -7.05 4.53
CA GLN A 50 10.78 -7.06 5.57
C GLN A 50 9.39 -6.88 4.97
N ALA A 51 8.50 -7.84 5.21
CA ALA A 51 7.11 -7.74 4.80
C ALA A 51 6.21 -7.53 6.02
N PHE A 52 5.12 -6.76 5.87
CA PHE A 52 4.17 -6.52 6.94
C PHE A 52 2.76 -6.93 6.53
N VAL A 53 2.04 -7.61 7.44
CA VAL A 53 0.58 -7.81 7.37
C VAL A 53 -0.06 -7.45 8.71
N VAL A 54 0.31 -8.18 9.77
CA VAL A 54 -0.08 -7.87 11.16
C VAL A 54 1.16 -7.60 12.01
N ARG A 55 2.23 -8.35 11.74
CA ARG A 55 3.57 -8.14 12.26
C ARG A 55 4.54 -8.08 11.09
N THR A 56 5.71 -7.51 11.36
CA THR A 56 6.84 -7.59 10.44
C THR A 56 7.33 -9.02 10.38
N VAL A 57 7.61 -9.49 9.17
CA VAL A 57 8.20 -10.80 8.86
C VAL A 57 9.49 -10.53 8.10
N ASP A 58 10.61 -10.94 8.67
CA ASP A 58 11.93 -10.84 8.05
C ASP A 58 12.14 -12.01 7.08
N GLN A 59 12.72 -11.71 5.91
CA GLN A 59 13.01 -12.68 4.87
C GLN A 59 13.98 -13.78 5.37
N ASP A 60 14.93 -13.43 6.22
CA ASP A 60 15.95 -14.37 6.73
C ASP A 60 15.39 -15.35 7.76
N GLU A 61 14.37 -14.95 8.53
CA GLU A 61 13.75 -15.80 9.55
C GLU A 61 12.67 -16.71 8.95
N SER A 62 11.86 -16.20 8.03
CA SER A 62 10.72 -16.92 7.45
C SER A 62 10.53 -16.60 5.96
N PRO A 63 11.42 -17.12 5.07
CA PRO A 63 11.44 -16.73 3.67
C PRO A 63 10.15 -17.08 2.93
N LEU A 64 9.53 -18.24 3.22
CA LEU A 64 8.27 -18.63 2.59
C LEU A 64 7.15 -17.65 2.93
N LEU A 65 7.01 -17.28 4.20
CA LEU A 65 5.96 -16.36 4.64
C LEU A 65 6.19 -14.96 4.06
N PHE A 66 7.43 -14.48 4.04
CA PHE A 66 7.81 -13.23 3.40
C PHE A 66 7.39 -13.18 1.92
N TRP A 67 7.68 -14.21 1.14
CA TRP A 67 7.31 -14.26 -0.28
C TRP A 67 5.80 -14.38 -0.49
N LEU A 68 5.10 -15.15 0.34
CA LEU A 68 3.63 -15.23 0.29
C LEU A 68 3.00 -13.85 0.49
N ILE A 69 3.48 -13.07 1.47
CA ILE A 69 3.00 -11.71 1.72
C ILE A 69 3.32 -10.81 0.52
N SER A 70 4.56 -10.82 0.05
CA SER A 70 5.00 -9.98 -1.07
C SER A 70 4.22 -10.27 -2.36
N VAL A 71 4.01 -11.55 -2.69
CA VAL A 71 3.20 -11.96 -3.84
C VAL A 71 1.74 -11.55 -3.66
N THR A 72 1.20 -11.67 -2.44
CA THR A 72 -0.16 -11.20 -2.14
C THR A 72 -0.29 -9.71 -2.46
N TRP A 73 0.66 -8.88 -2.03
CA TRP A 73 0.63 -7.45 -2.35
C TRP A 73 0.73 -7.16 -3.85
N LEU A 74 1.55 -7.90 -4.59
CA LEU A 74 1.63 -7.77 -6.04
C LEU A 74 0.32 -8.17 -6.74
N VAL A 75 -0.31 -9.27 -6.31
CA VAL A 75 -1.57 -9.74 -6.87
C VAL A 75 -2.70 -8.75 -6.57
N VAL A 76 -2.82 -8.30 -5.31
CA VAL A 76 -3.83 -7.30 -4.93
C VAL A 76 -3.60 -5.99 -5.68
N ALA A 77 -2.35 -5.56 -5.84
CA ALA A 77 -2.02 -4.38 -6.63
C ALA A 77 -2.52 -4.49 -8.08
N ALA A 78 -2.25 -5.62 -8.74
CA ALA A 78 -2.70 -5.86 -10.10
C ALA A 78 -4.23 -5.91 -10.22
N LEU A 79 -4.91 -6.60 -9.30
CA LEU A 79 -6.37 -6.70 -9.28
C LEU A 79 -7.04 -5.35 -9.05
N SER A 80 -6.51 -4.53 -8.13
CA SER A 80 -7.01 -3.19 -7.85
C SER A 80 -6.93 -2.28 -9.08
N VAL A 81 -5.84 -2.33 -9.84
CA VAL A 81 -5.71 -1.58 -11.10
C VAL A 81 -6.64 -2.15 -12.18
N PHE A 82 -6.75 -3.48 -12.27
CA PHE A 82 -7.61 -4.13 -13.25
C PHE A 82 -9.10 -3.81 -13.04
N TYR A 83 -9.56 -3.73 -11.80
CA TYR A 83 -10.94 -3.42 -11.44
C TYR A 83 -11.39 -2.08 -12.03
N ASP A 84 -10.57 -1.04 -11.91
CA ASP A 84 -10.90 0.30 -12.44
C ASP A 84 -10.71 0.40 -13.97
N LEU A 85 -9.78 -0.38 -14.56
CA LEU A 85 -9.54 -0.36 -16.00
C LEU A 85 -10.57 -1.13 -16.82
N PHE A 86 -11.17 -2.18 -16.26
CA PHE A 86 -12.13 -3.04 -16.96
C PHE A 86 -13.45 -3.20 -16.19
N PRO A 87 -14.18 -2.10 -15.91
CA PRO A 87 -15.37 -2.12 -15.06
C PRO A 87 -16.50 -3.01 -15.62
N GLU A 88 -16.59 -3.15 -16.95
CA GLU A 88 -17.60 -3.98 -17.61
C GLU A 88 -17.37 -5.48 -17.36
N THR A 89 -16.11 -5.93 -17.30
CA THR A 89 -15.79 -7.32 -16.97
C THR A 89 -15.98 -7.60 -15.48
N ALA A 90 -15.66 -6.65 -14.61
CA ALA A 90 -15.84 -6.81 -13.16
C ALA A 90 -17.32 -7.03 -12.77
N ARG A 91 -18.26 -6.34 -13.44
CA ARG A 91 -19.71 -6.54 -13.23
C ARG A 91 -20.21 -7.93 -13.61
N LEU A 92 -19.59 -8.61 -14.58
CA LEU A 92 -20.03 -9.93 -15.05
C LEU A 92 -19.59 -11.10 -14.16
N TRP A 93 -18.54 -10.91 -13.34
CA TRP A 93 -18.04 -11.95 -12.43
C TRP A 93 -18.54 -11.80 -10.99
N LEU A 94 -18.99 -10.60 -10.59
CA LEU A 94 -19.42 -10.27 -9.22
C LEU A 94 -20.89 -9.81 -9.13
N GLY A 95 -21.63 -9.81 -10.24
CA GLY A 95 -23.04 -9.45 -10.35
C GLY A 95 -23.96 -10.64 -10.55
#